data_AF-A0A2E7ZS40-F1
#
_entry.id   AF-A0A2E7ZS40-F1
#
_cell.length_a   1.000
_cell.length_b   1.000
_cell.length_c   1.000
_cell.angle_alpha   90.00
_cell.angle_beta   90.00
_cell.angle_gamma   90.00
#
_symmetry.space_group_name_H-M   'P 1'
#
loop_
_entity.id
_entity.type
_entity.pdbx_description
1 polymer ?
#
loop_
_entity_poly.entity_id
_entity_poly.type
_entity_poly.pdbx_seq_one_letter_code
_entity_poly.pdbx_strand_id
1 'polypeptide(L)'
;MNEQQQKAAQALFETYDQRVQDTSLTVEAAWSNKLAGEAVIKRQGLLQASDWTQLPDVPVDKPAWATYRQALRDITEQQDYPLLIDWPEAPSA
;
A
#
# COMPACT_ATOMS: atom_id res chain seq x y z
N MET A 1 14.69 -34.37 -0.38
CA MET A 1 13.92 -33.13 -0.23
C MET A 1 12.50 -33.55 0.13
N ASN A 2 11.99 -33.24 1.32
CA ASN A 2 10.63 -33.66 1.70
C ASN A 2 9.57 -32.78 1.02
N GLU A 3 8.31 -33.24 0.99
CA GLU A 3 7.22 -32.57 0.26
C GLU A 3 6.92 -31.17 0.82
N GLN A 4 7.11 -30.95 2.12
CA GLN A 4 7.00 -29.62 2.74
C GLN A 4 8.13 -28.68 2.32
N GLN A 5 9.34 -29.18 2.15
CA GLN A 5 10.49 -28.42 1.66
C GLN A 5 10.33 -28.08 0.18
N GLN A 6 9.68 -28.94 -0.61
CA GLN A 6 9.36 -28.69 -2.01
C GLN A 6 8.22 -27.67 -2.16
N LYS A 7 7.15 -27.79 -1.36
CA LYS A 7 6.05 -26.82 -1.33
C LYS A 7 6.50 -25.46 -0.79
N ALA A 8 7.40 -25.43 0.20
CA ALA A 8 8.02 -24.18 0.66
C ALA A 8 8.93 -23.57 -0.42
N ALA A 9 9.74 -24.38 -1.11
CA ALA A 9 10.58 -23.92 -2.21
C ALA A 9 9.75 -23.42 -3.42
N GLN A 10 8.59 -24.00 -3.67
CA GLN A 10 7.66 -23.58 -4.72
C GLN A 10 6.89 -22.31 -4.34
N ALA A 11 6.42 -22.17 -3.09
CA ALA A 11 5.79 -20.94 -2.62
C ALA A 11 6.79 -19.76 -2.57
N LEU A 12 8.06 -20.03 -2.28
CA LEU A 12 9.17 -19.07 -2.39
C LEU A 12 9.54 -18.74 -3.85
N PHE A 13 9.16 -19.59 -4.81
CA PHE A 13 9.37 -19.40 -6.24
C PHE A 13 8.15 -18.77 -6.94
N GLU A 14 6.94 -18.85 -6.39
CA GLU A 14 5.73 -18.20 -6.91
C GLU A 14 5.60 -16.73 -6.44
N THR A 15 6.20 -16.36 -5.30
CA THR A 15 6.42 -14.95 -4.93
C THR A 15 7.40 -14.22 -5.87
N TYR A 16 8.02 -14.96 -6.78
CA TYR A 16 9.07 -14.53 -7.72
C TYR A 16 8.51 -14.03 -9.07
N ASP A 17 7.22 -13.77 -9.21
CA ASP A 17 6.63 -13.26 -10.46
C ASP A 17 7.00 -11.77 -10.77
N GLN A 18 7.99 -11.20 -10.08
CA GLN A 18 8.58 -9.90 -10.42
C GLN A 18 10.04 -9.94 -10.86
N ARG A 19 10.76 -11.06 -10.72
CA ARG A 19 12.14 -11.15 -11.26
C ARG A 19 12.20 -11.54 -12.74
N VAL A 20 11.05 -11.61 -13.40
CA VAL A 20 10.98 -11.81 -14.85
C VAL A 20 11.44 -10.55 -15.62
N GLN A 21 11.60 -9.38 -14.96
CA GLN A 21 12.05 -8.14 -15.62
C GLN A 21 13.43 -7.61 -15.19
N ASP A 22 13.88 -7.86 -13.95
CA ASP A 22 15.21 -7.47 -13.49
C ASP A 22 15.80 -8.50 -12.51
N THR A 23 16.73 -9.31 -13.00
CA THR A 23 17.44 -10.33 -12.22
C THR A 23 18.46 -9.75 -11.23
N SER A 24 18.71 -8.43 -11.23
CA SER A 24 19.66 -7.77 -10.33
C SER A 24 19.10 -7.49 -8.93
N LEU A 25 17.77 -7.57 -8.75
CA LEU A 25 17.11 -7.31 -7.46
C LEU A 25 17.15 -8.52 -6.53
N THR A 26 17.37 -8.26 -5.24
CA THR A 26 17.21 -9.28 -4.19
C THR A 26 15.73 -9.62 -3.98
N VAL A 27 15.45 -10.76 -3.34
CA VAL A 27 14.07 -11.18 -3.02
C VAL A 27 13.36 -10.13 -2.16
N GLU A 28 14.08 -9.59 -1.19
CA GLU A 28 13.58 -8.59 -0.25
C GLU A 28 13.26 -7.27 -0.95
N ALA A 29 14.11 -6.83 -1.89
CA ALA A 29 13.89 -5.62 -2.67
C ALA A 29 12.68 -5.77 -3.61
N ALA A 30 12.55 -6.93 -4.28
CA ALA A 30 11.39 -7.21 -5.14
C ALA A 30 10.08 -7.25 -4.32
N TRP A 31 10.11 -7.90 -3.16
CA TRP A 31 8.98 -7.94 -2.22
C TRP A 31 8.58 -6.55 -1.74
N SER A 32 9.56 -5.74 -1.31
CA SER A 32 9.33 -4.36 -0.89
C SER A 32 8.70 -3.52 -2.01
N ASN A 33 9.20 -3.64 -3.25
CA ASN A 33 8.64 -2.94 -4.41
C ASN A 33 7.19 -3.34 -4.69
N LYS A 34 6.86 -4.63 -4.59
CA LYS A 34 5.49 -5.12 -4.73
C LYS A 34 4.58 -4.49 -3.69
N LEU A 35 4.97 -4.53 -2.42
CA LEU A 35 4.21 -3.93 -1.33
C LEU A 35 4.04 -2.42 -1.49
N ALA A 36 5.09 -1.71 -1.89
CA ALA A 36 5.01 -0.29 -2.19
C ALA A 36 4.00 0.00 -3.34
N GLY A 37 4.00 -0.83 -4.39
CA GLY A 37 3.04 -0.74 -5.48
C GLY A 37 1.59 -0.93 -4.99
N GLU A 38 1.35 -1.95 -4.17
CA GLU A 38 0.03 -2.22 -3.57
C GLU A 38 -0.42 -1.05 -2.67
N ALA A 39 0.48 -0.52 -1.84
CA ALA A 39 0.22 0.62 -0.98
C ALA A 39 -0.15 1.88 -1.79
N VAL A 40 0.56 2.15 -2.89
CA VAL A 40 0.25 3.28 -3.78
C VAL A 40 -1.15 3.14 -4.37
N ILE A 41 -1.52 1.95 -4.84
CA ILE A 41 -2.86 1.69 -5.41
C ILE A 41 -3.94 1.91 -4.35
N LYS A 42 -3.76 1.35 -3.14
CA LYS A 42 -4.71 1.52 -2.03
C LYS A 42 -4.86 3.00 -1.64
N ARG A 43 -3.76 3.74 -1.52
CA ARG A 43 -3.77 5.18 -1.24
C ARG A 43 -4.56 5.95 -2.29
N GLN A 44 -4.33 5.67 -3.58
CA GLN A 44 -5.08 6.33 -4.66
C GLN A 44 -6.58 6.03 -4.56
N GLY A 45 -6.97 4.79 -4.27
CA GLY A 45 -8.36 4.41 -4.06
C GLY A 45 -9.04 5.19 -2.92
N LEU A 46 -8.36 5.33 -1.78
CA LEU A 46 -8.89 6.08 -0.63
C LEU A 46 -8.99 7.59 -0.89
N LEU A 47 -8.02 8.16 -1.61
CA LEU A 47 -8.08 9.56 -2.06
C LEU A 47 -9.21 9.78 -3.06
N GLN A 48 -9.45 8.86 -4.00
CA GLN A 48 -10.58 8.99 -4.92
C GLN A 48 -11.93 8.85 -4.18
N ALA A 49 -12.04 7.89 -3.27
CA ALA A 49 -13.27 7.66 -2.49
C ALA A 49 -13.64 8.85 -1.58
N SER A 50 -12.65 9.63 -1.15
CA SER A 50 -12.86 10.83 -0.33
C SER A 50 -12.88 12.13 -1.13
N ASP A 51 -12.83 12.09 -2.46
CA ASP A 51 -12.66 13.30 -3.28
C ASP A 51 -13.87 14.25 -3.22
N TRP A 52 -15.08 13.67 -3.18
CA TRP A 52 -16.33 14.42 -3.05
C TRP A 52 -16.39 15.31 -1.80
N THR A 53 -15.67 14.95 -0.73
CA THR A 53 -15.64 15.71 0.54
C THR A 53 -14.94 17.08 0.40
N GLN A 54 -14.19 17.29 -0.68
CA GLN A 54 -13.44 18.52 -0.94
C GLN A 54 -14.28 19.59 -1.66
N LEU A 55 -15.49 19.23 -2.12
CA LEU A 55 -16.40 20.15 -2.78
C LEU A 55 -16.91 21.23 -1.81
N PRO A 56 -17.11 22.48 -2.26
CA PRO A 56 -17.51 23.59 -1.40
C PRO A 56 -18.89 23.39 -0.77
N ASP A 57 -19.81 22.72 -1.45
CA ASP A 57 -21.22 22.60 -1.06
C ASP A 57 -21.54 21.37 -0.20
N VAL A 58 -20.53 20.61 0.23
CA VAL A 58 -20.73 19.36 0.96
C VAL A 58 -20.77 19.60 2.48
N PRO A 59 -21.80 19.08 3.18
CA PRO A 59 -22.00 19.31 4.61
C PRO A 59 -21.19 18.34 5.49
N VAL A 60 -19.88 18.24 5.26
CA VAL A 60 -18.96 17.40 6.04
C VAL A 60 -17.98 18.23 6.85
N ASP A 61 -17.31 17.63 7.83
CA ASP A 61 -16.18 18.23 8.54
C ASP A 61 -14.95 18.34 7.62
N LYS A 62 -14.85 19.46 6.90
CA LYS A 62 -13.76 19.72 5.94
C LYS A 62 -12.37 19.66 6.58
N PRO A 63 -12.12 20.28 7.76
CA PRO A 63 -10.86 20.09 8.48
C PRO A 63 -10.50 18.62 8.72
N ALA A 64 -11.43 17.81 9.22
CA ALA A 64 -11.17 16.39 9.48
C ALA A 64 -10.82 15.62 8.19
N TRP A 65 -11.55 15.87 7.10
CA TRP A 65 -11.28 15.26 5.80
C TRP A 65 -9.96 15.73 5.18
N ALA A 66 -9.58 16.99 5.38
CA ALA A 66 -8.28 17.51 4.95
C ALA A 66 -7.13 16.81 5.69
N THR A 67 -7.23 16.65 7.02
CA THR A 67 -6.26 15.91 7.83
C THR A 67 -6.15 14.45 7.40
N TYR A 68 -7.28 13.78 7.20
CA TYR A 68 -7.32 12.40 6.71
C TYR A 68 -6.61 12.25 5.36
N ARG A 69 -6.93 13.11 4.38
CA ARG A 69 -6.31 13.08 3.05
C ARG A 69 -4.83 13.44 3.08
N GLN A 70 -4.40 14.30 4.01
CA GLN A 70 -2.99 14.59 4.21
C GLN A 70 -2.26 13.36 4.78
N ALA A 71 -2.80 12.74 5.84
CA ALA A 71 -2.25 11.51 6.41
C ALA A 71 -2.13 10.38 5.37
N LEU A 72 -3.10 10.25 4.45
CA LEU A 72 -2.99 9.30 3.33
C LEU A 72 -1.81 9.58 2.41
N ARG A 73 -1.49 10.85 2.14
CA ARG A 73 -0.35 11.23 1.27
C ARG A 73 0.97 10.96 1.97
N ASP A 74 1.02 11.20 3.27
CA ASP A 74 2.21 11.08 4.12
C ASP A 74 2.54 9.62 4.47
N ILE A 75 1.74 8.64 4.04
CA ILE A 75 1.99 7.20 4.24
C ILE A 75 3.39 6.77 3.77
N THR A 76 3.89 7.36 2.68
CA THR A 76 5.22 7.02 2.14
C THR A 76 6.37 7.52 3.01
N GLU A 77 6.08 8.38 3.98
CA GLU A 77 7.05 8.94 4.94
C GLU A 77 7.06 8.17 6.27
N GLN A 78 6.17 7.17 6.44
CA GLN A 78 6.17 6.33 7.63
C GLN A 78 7.44 5.49 7.73
N GLN A 79 7.94 5.31 8.95
CA GLN A 79 9.21 4.62 9.22
C GLN A 79 9.23 3.17 8.72
N ASP A 80 8.10 2.48 8.77
CA ASP A 80 7.98 1.06 8.40
C ASP A 80 7.41 0.84 6.99
N TYR A 81 7.25 1.91 6.20
CA TYR A 81 6.80 1.79 4.82
C TYR A 81 7.84 1.05 3.96
N PRO A 82 7.42 0.12 3.07
CA PRO A 82 6.05 -0.33 2.77
C PRO A 82 5.63 -1.62 3.52
N LEU A 83 6.42 -2.08 4.49
CA LEU A 83 6.24 -3.37 5.17
C LEU A 83 5.09 -3.35 6.17
N LEU A 84 4.97 -2.26 6.93
CA LEU A 84 3.88 -2.00 7.86
C LEU A 84 3.41 -0.56 7.65
N ILE A 85 2.11 -0.40 7.43
CA ILE A 85 1.50 0.91 7.14
C ILE A 85 0.33 1.10 8.09
N ASP A 86 0.39 2.19 8.84
CA ASP A 86 -0.72 2.68 9.66
C ASP A 86 -1.65 3.50 8.75
N TRP A 87 -2.75 2.87 8.35
CA TRP A 87 -3.76 3.53 7.52
C TRP A 87 -4.65 4.41 8.40
N PRO A 88 -4.79 5.70 8.10
CA PRO A 88 -5.70 6.56 8.85
C PRO A 88 -7.15 6.08 8.68
N GLU A 89 -7.96 6.28 9.72
CA GLU A 89 -9.39 6.01 9.67
C GLU A 89 -10.14 7.19 9.05
N ALA A 90 -11.11 6.88 8.20
CA ALA A 90 -11.92 7.91 7.57
C ALA A 90 -12.82 8.60 8.62
N PRO A 91 -12.95 9.94 8.58
CA PRO A 91 -13.93 10.65 9.39
C PRO A 91 -15.36 10.20 9.06
N SER A 92 -16.28 10.40 10.00
CA SER A 92 -17.71 10.27 9.70
C SER A 92 -18.12 11.31 8.66
N ALA A 93 -18.78 10.83 7.60
CA ALA A 93 -19.47 11.67 6.63
C ALA A 93 -20.77 12.26 7.20
#